data_AF-A0A920SXE3-F1
#
_entry.id   AF-A0A920SXE3-F1
#
_cell.length_a   1.000
_cell.length_b   1.000
_cell.length_c   1.000
_cell.angle_alpha   90.00
_cell.angle_beta   90.00
_cell.angle_gamma   90.00
#
_symmetry.space_group_name_H-M   'P 1'
#
loop_
_entity.id
_entity.type
_entity.pdbx_description
1 polymer ?
#
loop_
_entity_poly.entity_id
_entity_poly.type
_entity_poly.pdbx_seq_one_letter_code
_entity_poly.pdbx_strand_id
1 'polypeptide(L)'
;MDGVIEDRAGKTIPKYFQRKGEEYFRDLESQILEEVAKRGGRIVSTGGGVPIRSQNRETMNSTGLVIRLTASARLYTNDFFS
;
A
#
# COMPACT_ATOMS: atom_id res chain seq x y z
N MET A 1 2.75 4.99 1.95
CA MET A 1 1.98 4.29 3.01
C MET A 1 2.89 3.33 3.77
N ASP A 2 3.69 2.56 3.04
CA ASP A 2 4.71 1.63 3.55
C ASP A 2 5.64 2.24 4.62
N GLY A 3 6.18 3.44 4.39
CA GLY A 3 7.01 4.12 5.41
C GLY A 3 6.27 4.44 6.72
N VAL A 4 4.96 4.72 6.66
CA VAL A 4 4.12 4.94 7.88
C VAL A 4 3.91 3.61 8.61
N ILE A 5 3.82 2.50 7.89
CA ILE A 5 3.74 1.16 8.47
C ILE A 5 5.06 0.81 9.16
N GLU A 6 6.20 1.07 8.54
CA GLU A 6 7.51 0.81 9.14
C GLU A 6 7.75 1.64 10.40
N ASP A 7 7.38 2.92 10.37
CA ASP A 7 7.47 3.83 11.52
C ASP A 7 6.56 3.37 12.68
N ARG A 8 5.29 3.01 12.39
CA ARG A 8 4.37 2.46 13.42
C ARG A 8 4.78 1.09 13.93
N ALA A 9 5.31 0.23 13.07
CA ALA A 9 5.72 -1.12 13.44
C ALA A 9 7.06 -1.17 14.16
N GLY A 10 7.85 -0.08 14.10
CA GLY A 10 9.23 0.00 14.62
C GLY A 10 10.18 -1.02 13.99
N LYS A 11 9.80 -1.60 12.84
CA LYS A 11 10.50 -2.69 12.14
C LYS A 11 10.25 -2.56 10.64
N THR A 12 11.24 -2.98 9.86
CA THR A 12 11.13 -3.01 8.39
C THR A 12 10.08 -4.04 7.93
N ILE A 13 9.43 -3.76 6.80
CA ILE A 13 8.38 -4.62 6.22
C ILE A 13 8.84 -6.09 6.08
N PRO A 14 10.06 -6.40 5.58
CA PRO A 14 10.50 -7.79 5.43
C PRO A 14 10.58 -8.55 6.76
N LYS A 15 11.04 -7.89 7.83
CA LYS A 15 11.08 -8.47 9.18
C LYS A 15 9.68 -8.67 9.76
N TYR A 16 8.73 -7.85 9.34
CA TYR A 16 7.33 -7.94 9.75
C TYR A 16 6.64 -9.14 9.10
N PHE A 17 6.79 -9.29 7.79
CA PHE A 17 6.29 -10.42 7.01
C PHE A 17 6.79 -11.76 7.55
N GLN A 18 8.09 -11.88 7.88
CA GLN A 18 8.66 -13.13 8.41
C GLN A 18 8.08 -13.57 9.77
N ARG A 19 7.68 -12.63 10.63
CA ARG A 19 7.21 -12.96 12.00
C ARG A 19 5.69 -13.08 12.12
N LYS A 20 4.95 -12.32 11.33
CA LYS A 20 3.49 -12.13 11.48
C LYS A 20 2.70 -12.60 10.25
N GLY A 21 3.38 -12.90 9.15
CA GLY A 21 2.74 -13.26 7.89
C GLY A 21 2.20 -12.06 7.11
N GLU A 22 1.83 -12.32 5.86
CA GLU A 22 1.25 -11.32 4.96
C GLU A 22 -0.12 -10.81 5.44
N GLU A 23 -0.94 -11.69 6.00
CA GLU A 23 -2.32 -11.35 6.40
C GLU A 23 -2.37 -10.19 7.40
N TYR A 24 -1.52 -10.24 8.42
CA TYR A 24 -1.43 -9.20 9.43
C TYR A 24 -0.89 -7.87 8.85
N PHE A 25 0.03 -7.93 7.88
CA PHE A 25 0.49 -6.73 7.17
C PHE A 25 -0.66 -6.09 6.38
N ARG A 26 -1.51 -6.92 5.74
CA ARG A 26 -2.70 -6.43 5.04
C ARG A 26 -3.74 -5.82 5.99
N ASP A 27 -3.86 -6.33 7.21
CA ASP A 27 -4.71 -5.72 8.25
C ASP A 27 -4.24 -4.32 8.62
N LEU A 28 -2.93 -4.13 8.80
CA LEU A 28 -2.36 -2.81 9.08
C LEU A 28 -2.55 -1.84 7.91
N GLU A 29 -2.38 -2.30 6.67
CA GLU A 29 -2.69 -1.48 5.50
C GLU A 29 -4.16 -1.02 5.52
N SER A 30 -5.10 -1.92 5.78
CA SER A 30 -6.53 -1.58 5.88
C SER A 30 -6.80 -0.54 6.97
N GLN A 31 -6.23 -0.71 8.16
CA GLN A 31 -6.43 0.25 9.26
C GLN A 31 -5.88 1.64 8.95
N ILE A 32 -4.67 1.73 8.40
CA ILE A 32 -4.06 3.02 8.04
C ILE A 32 -4.85 3.69 6.92
N LEU A 33 -5.33 2.91 5.95
CA LEU A 33 -6.18 3.43 4.88
C LEU A 33 -7.45 4.07 5.43
N GLU A 34 -8.16 3.41 6.35
CA GLU A 34 -9.35 3.96 7.00
C GLU A 34 -9.04 5.24 7.78
N GLU A 35 -7.95 5.27 8.55
CA GLU A 35 -7.56 6.47 9.30
C GLU A 35 -7.25 7.65 8.39
N VAL A 36 -6.57 7.39 7.27
CA VAL A 36 -6.22 8.43 6.31
C VAL A 36 -7.45 8.90 5.54
N ALA A 37 -8.33 7.98 5.16
CA ALA A 37 -9.62 8.26 4.52
C ALA A 37 -10.51 9.15 5.40
N LYS A 38 -10.57 8.89 6.72
CA LYS A 38 -11.33 9.69 7.69
C LYS A 38 -10.81 11.13 7.85
N ARG A 39 -9.51 11.36 7.64
CA ARG A 39 -8.89 12.69 7.81
C ARG A 39 -9.09 13.62 6.61
N GLY A 40 -9.34 13.07 5.42
CA GLY A 40 -9.55 13.83 4.19
C GLY A 40 -8.35 14.69 3.75
N GLY A 41 -8.44 15.28 2.56
CA GLY A 41 -7.52 16.34 2.09
C GLY A 41 -6.05 15.96 1.93
N ARG A 42 -5.74 14.69 1.65
CA ARG A 42 -4.35 14.19 1.52
C ARG A 42 -4.17 13.38 0.25
N ILE A 43 -2.98 13.47 -0.35
CA ILE A 43 -2.54 12.56 -1.42
C ILE A 43 -1.81 11.40 -0.76
N VAL A 44 -2.21 10.17 -1.09
CA VAL A 44 -1.69 8.95 -0.47
C VAL A 44 -1.15 8.04 -1.54
N SER A 45 0.15 7.76 -1.50
CA SER A 45 0.73 6.67 -2.27
C SER A 45 0.50 5.36 -1.50
N THR A 46 -0.39 4.52 -2.04
CA THR A 46 -0.69 3.18 -1.55
C THR A 46 0.25 2.16 -2.17
N GLY A 47 0.66 1.14 -1.40
CA GLY A 47 1.41 0.01 -1.93
C GLY A 47 0.56 -0.80 -2.92
N GLY A 48 1.21 -1.53 -3.84
CA GLY A 48 0.52 -2.26 -4.91
C GLY A 48 -0.47 -3.34 -4.42
N GLY A 49 -0.39 -3.75 -3.15
CA GLY A 49 -1.29 -4.75 -2.58
C GLY A 49 -2.48 -4.20 -1.78
N VAL A 50 -2.55 -2.89 -1.54
CA VAL A 50 -3.71 -2.25 -0.89
C VAL A 50 -5.04 -2.53 -1.60
N PRO A 51 -5.17 -2.46 -2.94
CA PRO A 51 -6.44 -2.74 -3.63
C PRO A 51 -6.82 -4.23 -3.69
N ILE A 52 -5.99 -5.16 -3.20
CA ILE A 52 -6.30 -6.60 -3.22
C ILE A 52 -7.54 -6.91 -2.37
N ARG A 53 -7.66 -6.27 -1.19
CA ARG A 53 -8.83 -6.42 -0.32
C ARG A 53 -10.03 -5.64 -0.86
N SER A 54 -11.19 -6.27 -0.88
CA SER A 54 -12.45 -5.65 -1.31
C SER A 54 -12.83 -4.46 -0.42
N GLN A 55 -12.66 -4.59 0.90
CA GLN A 55 -12.95 -3.51 1.86
C GLN A 55 -12.13 -2.26 1.56
N ASN A 56 -10.82 -2.42 1.28
CA ASN A 56 -9.95 -1.30 0.94
C ASN A 56 -10.40 -0.58 -0.34
N ARG A 57 -10.87 -1.34 -1.35
CA ARG A 57 -11.41 -0.76 -2.58
C ARG A 57 -12.67 0.05 -2.31
N GLU A 58 -13.55 -0.44 -1.46
CA GLU A 58 -14.77 0.27 -1.07
C GLU A 58 -14.46 1.55 -0.29
N THR A 59 -13.54 1.50 0.68
CA THR A 59 -13.07 2.69 1.39
C THR A 59 -12.45 3.71 0.44
N MET A 60 -11.57 3.28 -0.48
CA MET A 60 -10.94 4.18 -1.45
C MET A 60 -11.96 4.86 -2.38
N ASN A 61 -12.92 4.08 -2.91
CA ASN A 61 -13.94 4.61 -3.82
C ASN A 61 -14.95 5.54 -3.12
N SER A 62 -15.24 5.29 -1.84
CA SER A 62 -16.19 6.11 -1.06
C SER A 62 -15.58 7.38 -0.50
N THR A 63 -14.25 7.48 -0.39
CA THR A 63 -13.59 8.56 0.35
C THR A 63 -12.75 9.51 -0.52
N GLY A 64 -12.56 9.21 -1.81
CA GLY A 64 -11.85 10.12 -2.69
C GLY A 64 -11.60 9.62 -4.11
N LEU A 65 -10.71 10.34 -4.80
CA LEU A 65 -10.28 10.02 -6.15
C LEU A 65 -9.17 8.96 -6.13
N VAL A 66 -9.40 7.83 -6.79
CA VAL A 66 -8.41 6.75 -6.93
C VAL A 66 -7.70 6.87 -8.27
N ILE A 67 -6.39 7.14 -8.23
CA ILE A 67 -5.54 7.21 -9.43
C ILE A 67 -4.67 5.95 -9.49
N ARG A 68 -4.92 5.10 -10.49
CA ARG A 68 -4.10 3.91 -10.75
C ARG A 68 -3.02 4.24 -11.78
N LEU A 69 -1.77 4.28 -11.32
CA LEU A 69 -0.62 4.42 -12.21
C LEU A 69 -0.26 3.06 -12.82
N THR A 70 -0.34 2.95 -14.13
CA THR A 70 0.07 1.75 -14.88
C THR A 70 1.31 2.03 -15.70
N ALA A 71 2.38 1.29 -15.43
CA ALA A 71 3.53 1.20 -16.32
C ALA A 71 3.41 -0.06 -17.20
N SER A 72 3.74 0.04 -18.48
CA SER A 72 3.87 -1.14 -19.33
C SER A 72 5.15 -1.90 -18.94
N ALA A 73 5.06 -3.23 -18.86
CA ALA A 73 6.18 -4.10 -18.46
C ALA A 73 7.43 -4.02 -19.39
N ARG A 74 7.33 -3.28 -20.49
CA ARG A 74 8.39 -3.08 -21.50
C ARG A 74 9.56 -2.23 -21.00
N LEU A 75 9.44 -1.55 -19.85
CA LEU A 75 10.46 -0.62 -19.34
C LEU A 75 11.50 -1.24 -18.38
N TYR A 76 11.50 -2.56 -18.15
CA TYR A 76 12.43 -3.19 -17.18
C TYR A 76 13.52 -4.10 -17.78
N THR A 77 13.65 -4.20 -19.11
CA THR A 77 14.56 -5.19 -19.74
C THR A 77 15.73 -4.63 -20.56
N ASN A 78 16.02 -3.32 -20.50
CA ASN A 78 17.16 -2.75 -21.24
C ASN A 78 17.95 -1.80 -20.35
N ASP A 79 18.78 -2.32 -19.44
CA ASP A 79 20.00 -1.62 -18.91
C ASP A 79 20.87 -2.49 -17.97
N PHE A 80 20.59 -3.80 -17.79
CA PHE A 80 21.41 -4.70 -16.94
C PHE A 80 22.35 -5.65 -17.69
N PHE A 81 22.45 -5.53 -19.02
CA PHE A 81 23.47 -6.22 -19.83
C PHE A 81 24.17 -5.22 -20.75
N SER A 82 25.13 -4.48 -20.20
CA SER A 82 26.25 -3.89 -20.95
C SER A 82 27.53 -4.02 -20.13
#